data_AF-A0A941UMV6-F1
#
_entry.id   AF-A0A941UMV6-F1
#
_cell.length_a   1.000
_cell.length_b   1.000
_cell.length_c   1.000
_cell.angle_alpha   90.00
_cell.angle_beta   90.00
_cell.angle_gamma   90.00
#
_symmetry.space_group_name_H-M   'P 1'
#
loop_
_entity.id
_entity.type
_entity.pdbx_description
1 polymer ?
#
loop_
_entity_poly.entity_id
_entity_poly.type
_entity_poly.pdbx_seq_one_letter_code
_entity_poly.pdbx_strand_id
1 'polypeptide(L)'
;MKSDILDAPAKPGTTPSTRKLNCWEYKKCGRQPQGPHVKDMGLCPASMETALDDVHEGTNAGRACWVISGTLCKGVVQGTFANKYKNCEICDFYQLVRKEEGPNFVYSIILLKLLRKQPLSPYAVK
;
A
#
# COMPACT_ATOMS: atom_id res chain seq x y z
N MET A 1 2.29 54.33 -7.70
CA MET A 1 2.33 53.36 -8.81
C MET A 1 1.45 52.20 -8.41
N LYS A 2 0.25 52.12 -9.00
CA LYS A 2 -0.72 51.06 -8.74
C LYS A 2 -0.38 49.87 -9.66
N SER A 3 -0.32 48.68 -9.11
CA SER A 3 -0.48 47.44 -9.86
C SER A 3 -1.29 46.49 -9.00
N ASP A 4 -2.59 46.73 -9.03
CA ASP A 4 -3.62 45.77 -8.66
C ASP A 4 -3.50 44.59 -9.65
N ILE A 5 -2.98 43.46 -9.19
CA ILE A 5 -3.13 42.18 -9.89
C ILE A 5 -4.33 41.50 -9.24
N LEU A 6 -5.46 41.57 -9.93
CA LEU A 6 -6.65 40.81 -9.62
C LEU A 6 -6.38 39.35 -10.01
N ASP A 7 -6.11 38.51 -9.03
CA ASP A 7 -6.11 37.06 -9.25
C ASP A 7 -7.53 36.60 -9.61
N ALA A 8 -7.63 35.97 -10.77
CA ALA A 8 -8.88 35.44 -11.30
C ALA A 8 -9.49 34.37 -10.37
N PRO A 9 -10.83 34.29 -10.23
CA PRO A 9 -11.45 33.26 -9.42
C PRO A 9 -11.19 31.88 -10.04
N ALA A 10 -10.60 30.99 -9.25
CA ALA A 10 -10.48 29.58 -9.59
C ALA A 10 -11.86 29.01 -9.97
N LYS A 11 -11.93 28.30 -11.10
CA LYS A 11 -13.17 27.67 -11.58
C LYS A 11 -13.70 26.67 -10.52
N PRO A 12 -14.99 26.68 -10.19
CA PRO A 12 -15.60 25.66 -9.36
C PRO A 12 -15.74 24.38 -10.18
N GLY A 13 -14.88 23.38 -9.95
CA GLY A 13 -15.00 22.09 -10.64
C GLY A 13 -13.80 21.14 -10.57
N THR A 14 -12.63 21.59 -10.14
CA THR A 14 -11.48 20.69 -9.92
C THR A 14 -11.27 20.45 -8.44
N THR A 15 -11.94 19.43 -7.91
CA THR A 15 -11.55 18.82 -6.63
C THR A 15 -10.14 18.25 -6.84
N PRO A 16 -9.16 18.53 -5.96
CA PRO A 16 -7.87 17.86 -6.03
C PRO A 16 -8.12 16.36 -5.86
N SER A 17 -7.70 15.56 -6.84
CA SER A 17 -7.62 14.11 -6.68
C SER A 17 -6.70 13.84 -5.48
N THR A 18 -7.31 13.51 -4.34
CA THR A 18 -6.55 13.15 -3.15
C THR A 18 -6.00 11.75 -3.35
N ARG A 19 -4.69 11.65 -3.59
CA ARG A 19 -4.00 10.38 -3.83
C ARG A 19 -4.33 9.38 -2.71
N LYS A 20 -4.73 8.16 -3.08
CA LYS A 20 -4.98 7.06 -2.15
C LYS A 20 -3.68 6.68 -1.41
N LEU A 21 -3.79 6.43 -0.10
CA LEU A 21 -2.63 6.15 0.75
C LEU A 21 -2.19 4.68 0.65
N ASN A 22 -0.88 4.45 0.71
CA ASN A 22 -0.30 3.13 0.93
C ASN A 22 -0.33 2.74 2.42
N CYS A 23 -0.18 1.44 2.73
CA CYS A 23 -0.34 0.94 4.10
C CYS A 23 0.61 1.60 5.10
N TRP A 24 1.85 1.88 4.70
CA TRP A 24 2.87 2.49 5.56
C TRP A 24 2.60 3.96 5.85
N GLU A 25 1.90 4.65 4.94
CA GLU A 25 1.48 6.05 5.10
C GLU A 25 0.29 6.11 6.04
N TYR A 26 -0.71 5.25 5.83
CA TYR A 26 -1.88 5.14 6.69
C TYR A 26 -1.52 4.70 8.11
N LYS A 27 -0.68 3.67 8.25
CA LYS A 27 -0.23 3.16 9.56
C LYS A 27 0.91 3.96 10.16
N LYS A 28 1.52 4.89 9.41
CA LYS A 28 2.68 5.72 9.82
C LYS A 28 3.82 4.87 10.40
N CYS A 29 4.10 3.71 9.81
CA CYS A 29 5.06 2.76 10.38
C CYS A 29 6.52 3.10 10.07
N GLY A 30 6.79 3.98 9.09
CA GLY A 30 8.14 4.46 8.79
C GLY A 30 9.10 3.43 8.20
N ARG A 31 8.59 2.31 7.66
CA ARG A 31 9.39 1.22 7.07
C ARG A 31 9.44 1.22 5.53
N GLN A 32 8.86 2.22 4.88
CA GLN A 32 9.03 2.45 3.44
C GLN A 32 10.50 2.79 3.09
N PRO A 33 10.91 2.78 1.80
CA PRO A 33 12.25 3.22 1.41
C PRO A 33 12.57 4.60 2.00
N GLN A 34 13.78 4.72 2.56
CA GLN A 34 14.25 5.94 3.26
C GLN A 34 13.41 6.33 4.49
N GLY A 35 12.54 5.44 4.97
CA GLY A 35 11.75 5.65 6.17
C GLY A 35 12.61 5.64 7.44
N PRO A 36 12.16 6.35 8.50
CA PRO A 36 12.93 6.50 9.74
C PRO A 36 13.19 5.18 10.46
N HIS A 37 12.36 4.16 10.25
CA HIS A 37 12.46 2.86 10.92
C HIS A 37 13.15 1.77 10.08
N VAL A 38 13.77 2.14 8.96
CA VAL A 38 14.45 1.17 8.09
C VAL A 38 15.71 0.60 8.75
N LYS A 39 16.46 1.40 9.51
CA LYS A 39 17.74 0.96 10.11
C LYS A 39 17.55 -0.02 11.27
N ASP A 40 16.49 0.16 12.05
CA ASP A 40 16.15 -0.57 13.27
C ASP A 40 15.13 -1.70 13.04
N MET A 41 14.18 -1.53 12.12
CA MET A 41 13.11 -2.51 11.86
C MET A 41 13.17 -3.13 10.45
N GLY A 42 14.12 -2.73 9.61
CA GLY A 42 14.23 -3.17 8.23
C GLY A 42 13.15 -2.60 7.30
N LEU A 43 13.35 -2.77 5.99
CA LEU A 43 12.39 -2.36 4.96
C LEU A 43 11.08 -3.15 5.06
N CYS A 44 9.96 -2.48 4.77
CA CYS A 44 8.66 -3.11 4.63
C CYS A 44 8.63 -3.96 3.34
N PRO A 45 8.34 -5.26 3.40
CA PRO A 45 8.24 -6.07 2.19
C PRO A 45 7.19 -5.54 1.21
N ALA A 46 6.07 -5.02 1.72
CA ALA A 46 5.02 -4.45 0.87
C ALA A 46 5.44 -3.19 0.11
N SER A 47 6.44 -2.45 0.60
CA SER A 47 6.98 -1.29 -0.13
C SER A 47 8.04 -1.64 -1.15
N MET A 48 8.44 -2.91 -1.24
CA MET A 48 9.46 -3.41 -2.17
C MET A 48 8.88 -4.36 -3.22
N GLU A 49 7.69 -4.92 -2.97
CA GLU A 49 7.05 -5.87 -3.89
C GLU A 49 6.44 -5.16 -5.10
N THR A 50 7.17 -5.14 -6.20
CA THR A 50 6.80 -4.44 -7.44
C THR A 50 5.79 -5.22 -8.29
N ALA A 51 5.58 -6.52 -8.05
CA ALA A 51 4.63 -7.31 -8.86
C ALA A 51 3.16 -6.88 -8.70
N LEU A 52 2.88 -6.04 -7.71
CA LEU A 52 1.56 -5.46 -7.44
C LEU A 52 1.57 -3.93 -7.56
N ASP A 53 2.57 -3.34 -8.21
CA ASP A 53 2.55 -1.91 -8.51
C ASP A 53 1.30 -1.53 -9.32
N ASP A 54 0.79 -0.33 -9.09
CA ASP A 54 -0.50 0.20 -9.58
C ASP A 54 -1.76 -0.56 -9.15
N VAL A 55 -1.64 -1.68 -8.43
CA VAL A 55 -2.81 -2.39 -7.90
C VAL A 55 -3.54 -1.48 -6.93
N HIS A 56 -4.81 -1.26 -7.26
CA HIS A 56 -5.67 -0.34 -6.55
C HIS A 56 -5.08 1.08 -6.46
N GLU A 57 -4.37 1.57 -7.49
CA GLU A 57 -3.74 2.92 -7.46
C GLU A 57 -2.72 3.08 -6.32
N GLY A 58 -2.15 1.96 -5.85
CA GLY A 58 -1.09 1.92 -4.85
C GLY A 58 0.29 1.86 -5.49
N THR A 59 1.31 2.20 -4.71
CA THR A 59 2.71 1.97 -5.10
C THR A 59 3.16 0.63 -4.57
N ASN A 60 3.77 -0.20 -5.42
CA ASN A 60 4.13 -1.57 -5.10
C ASN A 60 2.93 -2.30 -4.47
N ALA A 61 3.15 -3.25 -3.57
CA ALA A 61 2.07 -3.88 -2.82
C ALA A 61 1.47 -3.01 -1.70
N GLY A 62 1.65 -1.67 -1.71
CA GLY A 62 1.23 -0.76 -0.64
C GLY A 62 -0.27 -0.74 -0.38
N ARG A 63 -1.10 -0.91 -1.42
CA ARG A 63 -2.57 -1.07 -1.32
C ARG A 63 -3.02 -2.52 -1.53
N ALA A 64 -2.09 -3.47 -1.37
CA ALA A 64 -2.32 -4.91 -1.41
C ALA A 64 -1.56 -5.63 -0.27
N CYS A 65 -1.19 -4.91 0.79
CA CYS A 65 -0.21 -5.39 1.75
C CYS A 65 -0.64 -6.68 2.47
N TRP A 66 -1.93 -7.04 2.47
CA TRP A 66 -2.46 -8.26 3.09
C TRP A 66 -1.99 -9.55 2.42
N VAL A 67 -1.63 -9.54 1.13
CA VAL A 67 -1.07 -10.71 0.44
C VAL A 67 0.45 -10.88 0.60
N ILE A 68 1.14 -9.92 1.21
CA ILE A 68 2.61 -9.94 1.37
C ILE A 68 3.02 -10.52 2.73
N SER A 69 3.85 -11.55 2.75
CA SER A 69 4.41 -12.13 4.00
C SER A 69 5.44 -11.19 4.63
N GLY A 70 5.69 -11.32 5.94
CA GLY A 70 6.75 -10.55 6.61
C GLY A 70 6.43 -9.07 6.87
N THR A 71 5.23 -8.59 6.53
CA THR A 71 4.78 -7.26 6.93
C THR A 71 4.52 -7.22 8.44
N LEU A 72 4.98 -6.16 9.11
CA LEU A 72 4.68 -5.91 10.51
C LEU A 72 3.32 -5.22 10.62
N CYS A 73 2.32 -5.93 11.13
CA CYS A 73 1.07 -5.30 11.57
C CYS A 73 1.13 -5.18 13.09
N LYS A 74 0.97 -3.96 13.62
CA LYS A 74 1.05 -3.68 15.07
C LYS A 74 2.38 -4.13 15.73
N GLY A 75 3.49 -4.06 14.99
CA GLY A 75 4.82 -4.43 15.52
C GLY A 75 5.12 -5.93 15.55
N VAL A 76 4.22 -6.80 15.08
CA VAL A 76 4.44 -8.26 15.03
C VAL A 76 4.52 -8.74 13.59
N VAL A 77 5.52 -9.59 13.30
CA VAL A 77 5.69 -10.21 11.98
C VAL A 77 4.49 -11.11 11.73
N GLN A 78 3.70 -10.78 10.73
CA GLN A 78 2.58 -11.64 10.35
C GLN A 78 3.13 -12.86 9.58
N GLY A 79 2.74 -14.06 10.02
CA GLY A 79 3.15 -15.35 9.46
C GLY A 79 2.58 -15.63 8.06
N THR A 80 2.28 -16.89 7.75
CA THR A 80 1.78 -17.30 6.42
C THR A 80 0.48 -16.57 6.02
N PHE A 81 0.23 -16.47 4.71
CA PHE A 81 -0.97 -15.80 4.15
C PHE A 81 -2.28 -16.25 4.82
N ALA A 82 -2.43 -17.55 5.14
CA ALA A 82 -3.64 -18.09 5.78
C ALA A 82 -3.89 -17.51 7.18
N ASN A 83 -2.84 -17.32 7.99
CA ASN A 83 -2.95 -16.71 9.31
C ASN A 83 -3.14 -15.19 9.21
N LYS A 84 -2.58 -14.59 8.15
CA LYS A 84 -2.58 -13.16 7.91
C LYS A 84 -3.91 -12.63 7.37
N TYR A 85 -4.59 -13.40 6.51
CA TYR A 85 -5.84 -12.95 5.87
C TYR A 85 -6.94 -12.65 6.89
N LYS A 86 -7.13 -13.54 7.89
CA LYS A 86 -8.10 -13.33 8.98
C LYS A 86 -7.81 -12.07 9.78
N ASN A 87 -6.53 -11.80 10.08
CA ASN A 87 -6.13 -10.57 10.77
C ASN A 87 -6.27 -9.32 9.90
N CYS A 88 -6.20 -9.48 8.57
CA CYS A 88 -6.37 -8.38 7.63
C CYS A 88 -7.84 -8.01 7.40
N GLU A 89 -8.81 -8.94 7.50
CA GLU A 89 -10.23 -8.60 7.37
C GLU A 89 -10.70 -7.58 8.42
N ILE A 90 -10.09 -7.60 9.61
CA ILE A 90 -10.35 -6.63 10.68
C ILE A 90 -9.36 -5.45 10.70
N CYS A 91 -8.47 -5.34 9.71
CA CYS A 91 -7.53 -4.22 9.61
C CYS A 91 -8.21 -2.99 9.01
N ASP A 92 -8.17 -1.86 9.71
CA ASP A 92 -8.79 -0.60 9.25
C ASP A 92 -8.30 -0.18 7.85
N PHE A 93 -7.03 -0.43 7.53
CA PHE A 93 -6.49 -0.09 6.22
C PHE A 93 -7.06 -0.98 5.12
N TYR A 94 -7.23 -2.29 5.39
CA TYR A 94 -7.86 -3.19 4.44
C TYR A 94 -9.32 -2.80 4.17
N GLN A 95 -10.05 -2.47 5.24
CA GLN A 95 -11.44 -2.00 5.14
C GLN A 95 -11.55 -0.67 4.39
N LEU A 96 -10.60 0.25 4.63
CA LEU A 96 -10.49 1.48 3.86
C LEU A 96 -10.30 1.19 2.38
N VAL A 97 -9.33 0.34 2.01
CA VAL A 97 -9.07 -0.02 0.61
C VAL A 97 -10.32 -0.63 -0.02
N ARG A 98 -11.00 -1.57 0.66
CA ARG A 98 -12.25 -2.14 0.16
C ARG A 98 -13.33 -1.09 -0.09
N LYS A 99 -13.46 -0.12 0.81
CA LYS A 99 -14.43 0.97 0.68
C LYS A 99 -14.08 1.91 -0.48
N GLU A 100 -12.80 2.25 -0.64
CA GLU A 100 -12.31 3.14 -1.70
C GLU A 100 -12.38 2.50 -3.10
N GLU A 101 -12.16 1.18 -3.21
CA GLU A 101 -12.25 0.48 -4.50
C GLU A 101 -13.69 0.07 -4.87
N GLY A 102 -14.52 -0.25 -3.87
CA GLY A 102 -15.89 -0.70 -4.09
C GLY A 102 -15.94 -1.88 -5.08
N PRO A 103 -16.69 -1.77 -6.20
CA PRO A 103 -16.77 -2.83 -7.22
C PRO A 103 -15.44 -3.18 -7.88
N ASN A 104 -14.46 -2.26 -7.89
CA ASN A 104 -13.16 -2.45 -8.53
C ASN A 104 -12.15 -3.18 -7.62
N PHE A 105 -12.57 -3.62 -6.43
CA PHE A 105 -11.69 -4.28 -5.48
C PHE A 105 -11.17 -5.62 -6.04
N VAL A 106 -9.84 -5.73 -6.18
CA VAL A 106 -9.16 -6.94 -6.66
C VAL A 106 -8.94 -7.91 -5.50
N TYR A 107 -9.57 -9.07 -5.60
CA TYR A 107 -9.52 -10.10 -4.56
C TYR A 107 -8.16 -10.76 -4.43
N SER A 108 -7.86 -11.22 -3.21
CA SER A 108 -6.59 -11.88 -2.87
C SER A 108 -6.21 -13.03 -3.80
N ILE A 109 -7.17 -13.79 -4.34
CA ILE A 109 -6.88 -14.88 -5.28
C ILE A 109 -6.23 -14.38 -6.58
N ILE A 110 -6.62 -13.19 -7.05
CA ILE A 110 -6.03 -12.57 -8.24
C ILE A 110 -4.66 -12.00 -7.89
N LEU A 111 -4.57 -11.29 -6.76
CA LEU A 111 -3.30 -10.73 -6.27
C LEU A 111 -2.22 -11.81 -6.09
N LEU A 112 -2.57 -12.94 -5.48
CA LEU A 112 -1.66 -14.08 -5.30
C LEU A 112 -1.25 -14.71 -6.64
N LYS A 113 -2.12 -14.71 -7.66
CA LYS A 113 -1.76 -15.15 -9.01
C LYS A 113 -0.74 -14.22 -9.67
N LEU A 114 -0.86 -12.90 -9.45
CA LEU A 114 0.11 -11.92 -9.96
C LEU A 114 1.49 -12.11 -9.31
N LEU A 115 1.53 -12.34 -7.99
CA LEU A 115 2.78 -12.62 -7.26
C LEU A 115 3.49 -13.90 -7.75
N ARG A 116 2.74 -14.94 -8.12
CA ARG A 116 3.30 -16.22 -8.58
C ARG A 116 3.90 -16.19 -9.99
N LYS A 117 3.70 -15.11 -10.75
CA LYS A 117 4.30 -14.94 -12.09
C LYS A 117 5.72 -14.38 -12.06
N GLN A 118 6.26 -14.01 -10.89
CA GLN A 118 7.69 -13.75 -10.72
C GLN A 118 8.45 -15.09 -10.63
N PRO A 119 9.59 -15.25 -11.33
CA PRO A 119 10.46 -16.39 -11.07
C PRO A 119 10.87 -16.34 -9.60
N LEU A 120 10.68 -17.46 -8.89
CA LEU A 120 11.19 -17.64 -7.53
C LEU A 120 12.64 -17.16 -7.50
N SER A 121 12.93 -16.20 -6.63
CA SER A 121 14.31 -15.79 -6.36
C SER A 121 15.16 -17.05 -6.13
N PRO A 122 16.33 -17.18 -6.77
CA PRO A 122 17.21 -18.34 -6.58
C PRO A 122 17.77 -18.47 -5.15
N TYR A 123 17.42 -17.54 -4.25
CA TYR A 123 17.88 -17.50 -2.85
C TYR A 123 16.83 -17.93 -1.81
N ALA A 124 15.76 -18.62 -2.20
CA ALA A 124 14.93 -19.34 -1.23
C ALA A 124 15.70 -20.58 -0.72
N VAL A 125 16.64 -20.36 0.21
CA VAL A 125 17.46 -21.40 0.84
C VAL A 125 16.68 -22.06 1.99
N LYS A 126 16.90 -23.37 2.07
CA LYS A 126 16.38 -24.42 2.96
C LYS A 126 16.29 -24.07 4.44
#